data_AF-A0A9D5NZG1-F1
#
_entry.id   AF-A0A9D5NZG1-F1
#
_cell.length_a   1.000
_cell.length_b   1.000
_cell.length_c   1.000
_cell.angle_alpha   90.00
_cell.angle_beta   90.00
_cell.angle_gamma   90.00
#
_symmetry.space_group_name_H-M   'P 1'
#
loop_
_entity.id
_entity.type
_entity.pdbx_description
1 polymer ?
#
loop_
_entity_poly.entity_id
_entity_poly.type
_entity_poly.pdbx_seq_one_letter_code
_entity_poly.pdbx_strand_id
1 'polypeptide(L)'
;MSRSRKRMPGSTWCCCKSQKKGKQASSRKFRRKAHVLLHQGNDHLLPLKSFEVMSPWDLGGDGKAFFGFHPEEEWYVKLMRK
;
A
#
# COMPACT_ATOMS: atom_id res chain seq x y z
N MET A 1 23.87 9.06 -0.35
CA MET A 1 22.49 9.04 -0.90
C MET A 1 21.47 9.39 0.18
N SER A 2 21.29 10.67 0.51
CA SER A 2 20.18 11.09 1.38
C SER A 2 18.91 11.21 0.54
N ARG A 3 18.19 10.09 0.40
CA ARG A 3 16.80 10.19 -0.06
C ARG A 3 16.02 10.82 1.09
N SER A 4 15.51 12.03 0.88
CA SER A 4 14.39 12.57 1.65
C SER A 4 13.27 11.54 1.60
N ARG A 5 13.23 10.68 2.62
CA ARG A 5 12.12 9.75 2.79
C ARG A 5 10.99 10.64 3.25
N LYS A 6 9.96 10.82 2.42
CA LYS A 6 8.67 11.30 2.90
C LYS A 6 8.34 10.50 4.17
N ARG A 7 8.27 11.18 5.31
CA ARG A 7 8.02 10.55 6.60
C ARG A 7 6.62 9.96 6.54
N MET A 8 6.54 8.65 6.62
CA MET A 8 5.29 7.91 6.66
C MET A 8 5.31 7.02 7.89
N PRO A 9 4.17 6.84 8.58
CA PRO A 9 4.06 5.96 9.73
C PRO A 9 3.98 4.49 9.29
N GLY A 10 5.02 4.04 8.59
CA GLY A 10 5.18 2.66 8.18
C GLY A 10 6.62 2.21 8.34
N SER A 11 6.79 0.99 8.84
CA SER A 11 8.11 0.34 8.94
C SER A 11 8.18 -0.86 8.02
N THR A 12 9.39 -1.35 7.80
CA THR A 12 9.66 -2.55 7.01
C THR A 12 10.64 -3.37 7.81
N TRP A 13 10.18 -4.49 8.38
CA TRP A 13 11.04 -5.44 9.05
C TRP A 13 11.48 -6.51 8.06
N CYS A 14 12.72 -6.42 7.55
CA CYS A 14 13.21 -7.36 6.56
C CYS A 14 13.21 -8.79 7.15
N CYS A 15 12.23 -9.60 6.73
CA CYS A 15 12.13 -11.01 7.10
C CYS A 15 12.46 -11.92 5.91
N CYS A 16 13.06 -11.37 4.83
CA CYS A 16 13.35 -12.08 3.58
C CYS A 16 12.12 -12.81 3.00
N LYS A 17 10.92 -12.25 3.21
CA LYS A 17 9.66 -12.90 2.79
C LYS A 17 9.26 -12.41 1.39
N SER A 18 9.00 -13.36 0.49
CA SER A 18 8.57 -13.05 -0.88
C SER A 18 7.22 -12.31 -0.92
N GLN A 19 7.15 -11.28 -1.75
CA GLN A 19 5.92 -10.54 -2.04
C GLN A 19 5.07 -11.16 -3.16
N LYS A 20 5.46 -12.32 -3.70
CA LYS A 20 4.83 -12.95 -4.88
C LYS A 20 3.32 -13.12 -4.73
N LYS A 21 2.87 -13.69 -3.59
CA LYS A 21 1.44 -13.96 -3.33
C LYS A 21 0.61 -12.67 -3.27
N GLY A 22 1.10 -11.64 -2.59
CA GLY A 22 0.40 -10.36 -2.50
C GLY A 22 0.30 -9.65 -3.84
N LYS A 23 1.37 -9.66 -4.64
CA LYS A 23 1.35 -9.12 -6.01
C LYS A 23 0.32 -9.83 -6.88
N GLN A 24 0.24 -11.16 -6.80
CA GLN A 24 -0.78 -11.94 -7.51
C GLN A 24 -2.21 -11.56 -7.06
N ALA A 25 -2.44 -11.41 -5.76
CA ALA A 25 -3.73 -10.99 -5.22
C ALA A 25 -4.12 -9.56 -5.66
N SER A 26 -3.17 -8.62 -5.65
CA SER A 26 -3.34 -7.25 -6.15
C SER A 26 -3.81 -7.24 -7.61
N SER A 27 -3.09 -7.96 -8.49
CA SER A 27 -3.44 -8.03 -9.91
C SER A 27 -4.80 -8.68 -10.15
N ARG A 28 -5.17 -9.69 -9.37
CA ARG A 28 -6.51 -10.31 -9.45
C ARG A 28 -7.61 -9.33 -9.07
N LYS A 29 -7.45 -8.59 -7.97
CA LYS A 29 -8.41 -7.56 -7.54
C LYS A 29 -8.52 -6.43 -8.55
N PHE A 30 -7.40 -5.97 -9.10
CA PHE A 30 -7.36 -4.92 -10.12
C PHE A 30 -8.17 -5.31 -11.35
N ARG A 31 -7.90 -6.51 -11.92
CA ARG A 31 -8.65 -7.01 -13.09
C ARG A 31 -10.14 -7.17 -12.79
N ARG A 32 -10.50 -7.67 -11.61
CA ARG A 32 -11.90 -7.81 -11.20
C ARG A 32 -12.59 -6.45 -11.14
N LYS A 33 -11.97 -5.45 -10.51
CA LYS A 33 -12.55 -4.10 -10.39
C LYS A 33 -12.72 -3.45 -11.76
N ALA A 34 -11.71 -3.54 -12.62
CA ALA A 34 -11.80 -3.06 -13.99
C ALA A 34 -12.94 -3.72 -14.77
N HIS A 35 -13.06 -5.05 -14.71
CA HIS A 35 -14.14 -5.78 -15.38
C HIS A 35 -15.54 -5.38 -14.89
N VAL A 36 -15.72 -5.22 -13.58
CA VAL A 36 -17.01 -4.77 -13.01
C VAL A 36 -17.37 -3.37 -13.50
N LEU A 37 -16.40 -2.45 -13.53
CA LEU A 37 -16.64 -1.07 -13.97
C LEU A 37 -16.98 -0.98 -15.46
N LEU A 38 -16.27 -1.71 -16.32
CA LEU A 38 -16.57 -1.81 -17.74
C LEU A 38 -17.99 -2.34 -17.97
N HIS A 39 -18.39 -3.38 -17.24
CA HIS A 39 -19.74 -3.95 -17.35
C HIS A 39 -20.84 -2.97 -16.87
N GLN A 40 -20.50 -2.05 -15.96
CA GLN A 40 -21.43 -1.02 -15.48
C GLN A 40 -21.44 0.23 -16.37
N GLY A 41 -20.61 0.30 -17.43
CA GLY A 41 -20.44 1.50 -18.25
C GLY A 41 -19.70 2.65 -17.54
N ASN A 42 -19.01 2.36 -16.44
CA ASN A 42 -18.32 3.34 -15.60
C ASN A 42 -16.83 3.47 -15.95
N ASP A 43 -16.53 3.64 -17.24
CA ASP A 43 -15.16 3.61 -17.76
C ASP A 43 -14.29 4.73 -17.19
N HIS A 44 -14.89 5.87 -16.86
CA HIS A 44 -14.22 7.02 -16.24
C HIS A 44 -13.70 6.73 -14.82
N LEU A 45 -14.17 5.66 -14.16
CA LEU A 45 -13.72 5.25 -12.82
C LEU A 45 -12.69 4.11 -12.86
N LEU A 46 -12.20 3.73 -14.05
CA LEU A 46 -11.24 2.65 -14.18
C LEU A 46 -9.97 2.96 -13.38
N PRO A 47 -9.53 2.01 -12.52
CA PRO A 47 -8.32 2.22 -11.75
C PRO A 47 -7.12 2.26 -12.70
N LEU A 48 -6.27 3.29 -12.57
CA LEU A 48 -5.07 3.43 -13.40
C LEU A 48 -3.87 2.77 -12.75
N LYS A 49 -3.84 2.77 -11.42
CA LYS A 49 -2.73 2.24 -10.63
C LYS A 49 -3.23 1.18 -9.65
N SER A 50 -2.42 0.14 -9.43
CA SER A 50 -2.77 -0.97 -8.54
C SER A 50 -3.03 -0.54 -7.10
N PHE A 51 -2.37 0.52 -6.63
CA PHE A 51 -2.56 1.04 -5.27
C PHE A 51 -3.93 1.66 -5.01
N GLU A 52 -4.67 2.03 -6.06
CA GLU A 52 -6.05 2.54 -5.97
C GLU A 52 -7.05 1.43 -5.61
N VAL A 53 -6.63 0.17 -5.76
CA VAL A 53 -7.44 -1.02 -5.45
C VAL A 53 -6.96 -1.71 -4.18
N MET A 54 -5.65 -1.71 -3.94
CA MET A 54 -5.08 -2.38 -2.78
C MET A 54 -3.83 -1.65 -2.31
N SER A 55 -3.75 -1.36 -1.02
CA SER A 55 -2.64 -0.59 -0.47
C SER A 55 -1.32 -1.35 -0.67
N PRO A 56 -0.21 -0.65 -0.95
CA PRO A 56 1.12 -1.26 -0.97
C PRO A 56 1.49 -1.96 0.35
N TRP A 57 0.86 -1.56 1.46
CA TRP A 57 1.03 -2.16 2.78
C TRP A 57 0.33 -3.52 2.91
N ASP A 58 -0.72 -3.77 2.12
CA ASP A 58 -1.49 -5.03 2.13
C ASP A 58 -0.83 -6.15 1.30
N LEU A 59 0.20 -5.81 0.51
CA LEU A 59 0.90 -6.77 -0.35
C LEU A 59 1.69 -7.82 0.46
N GLY A 60 1.92 -7.58 1.74
CA GLY A 60 2.75 -8.43 2.58
C GLY A 60 4.21 -8.53 2.09
N GLY A 61 4.99 -9.33 2.82
CA GLY A 61 6.42 -9.55 2.56
C GLY A 61 7.30 -8.36 2.99
N ASP A 62 8.45 -8.70 3.57
CA ASP A 62 9.39 -7.81 4.28
C ASP A 62 8.83 -7.02 5.47
N GLY A 63 7.86 -7.58 6.19
CA GLY A 63 7.40 -6.99 7.46
C GLY A 63 6.94 -5.53 7.32
N LYS A 64 6.38 -5.19 6.15
CA LYS A 64 5.77 -3.89 5.90
C LYS A 64 4.55 -3.75 6.80
N ALA A 65 4.63 -2.86 7.77
CA ALA A 65 3.56 -2.54 8.69
C ALA A 65 3.24 -1.06 8.57
N PHE A 66 1.97 -0.75 8.31
CA PHE A 66 1.45 0.60 8.42
C PHE A 66 0.78 0.74 9.78
N PHE A 67 1.25 1.68 10.58
CA PHE A 67 0.79 1.84 11.96
C PHE A 67 -0.37 2.84 12.08
N GLY A 68 -0.83 3.43 10.98
CA GLY A 68 -1.84 4.50 11.03
C GLY A 68 -1.23 5.85 11.39
N PHE A 69 -2.08 6.88 11.35
CA PHE A 69 -1.72 8.23 11.78
C PHE A 69 -2.16 8.41 13.24
N HIS A 70 -1.21 8.69 14.12
CA HIS A 70 -1.43 8.81 15.56
C HIS A 70 -0.76 10.09 16.10
N PRO A 71 -1.20 11.29 15.67
CA PRO A 71 -0.58 12.56 16.08
C PRO A 71 -0.49 12.76 17.60
N GLU A 72 -1.36 12.11 18.37
CA GLU A 72 -1.42 12.09 19.83
C GLU A 72 -0.30 11.25 20.48
N GLU A 73 0.27 10.30 19.75
CA GLU A 73 1.21 9.33 20.29
C GLU A 73 2.66 9.82 20.21
N GLU A 74 3.41 9.67 21.31
CA GLU A 74 4.79 10.16 21.39
C GLU A 74 5.71 9.47 20.39
N TRP A 75 5.51 8.17 20.15
CA TRP A 75 6.28 7.38 19.18
C TRP A 75 6.05 7.87 17.73
N TYR A 76 4.81 8.26 17.40
CA TYR A 76 4.44 8.75 16.07
C TYR A 76 5.01 10.14 15.84
N VAL A 77 4.90 11.03 16.84
CA VAL A 77 5.49 12.37 16.79
C VAL A 77 7.02 12.27 16.62
N LYS A 78 7.70 11.37 17.34
CA LYS A 78 9.14 11.10 17.17
C LYS A 78 9.46 10.60 15.76
N LEU A 79 8.68 9.64 15.23
CA LEU A 79 8.84 9.10 13.89
C LEU A 79 8.67 10.16 12.80
N MET A 80 7.70 11.06 12.96
CA MET A 80 7.41 12.15 12.02
C MET A 80 8.32 13.38 12.19
N ARG A 81 9.08 13.48 13.29
CA ARG A 81 10.10 14.54 13.52
C ARG A 81 11.48 14.20 12.95
N LYS A 82 11.78 12.93 12.66
CA LYS A 82 13.11 12.43 12.27
C LYS A 82 13.28 12.22 10.77
#